data_AF-A0A229HJ20-F1
#
_entry.id   AF-A0A229HJ20-F1
#
_cell.length_a   1.000
_cell.length_b   1.000
_cell.length_c   1.000
_cell.angle_alpha   90.00
_cell.angle_beta   90.00
_cell.angle_gamma   90.00
#
_symmetry.space_group_name_H-M   'P 1'
#
loop_
_entity.id
_entity.type
_entity.pdbx_description
1 polymer ?
#
loop_
_entity_poly.entity_id
_entity_poly.type
_entity_poly.pdbx_seq_one_letter_code
_entity_poly.pdbx_strand_id
1 'polypeptide(L)'
;MSAQPDHSVDRKVTAIPHTINAIGEALSGEQRARFYGEVLAAEESVVPAVMRSWWKIAMLARAPLAERSRANAAAGRNLVGIDDLMTRLEGAGG
;
A
#
# COMPACT_ATOMS: atom_id res chain seq x y z
N MET A 1 -31.64 -8.93 -25.38
CA MET A 1 -30.36 -9.58 -25.06
C MET A 1 -29.54 -8.56 -24.27
N SER A 2 -29.67 -8.57 -22.94
CA SER A 2 -28.99 -7.60 -22.06
C SER A 2 -27.70 -8.24 -21.56
N ALA A 3 -26.56 -7.73 -22.02
CA ALA A 3 -25.27 -8.11 -21.48
C ALA A 3 -25.13 -7.50 -20.09
N GLN A 4 -25.00 -8.34 -19.06
CA GLN A 4 -24.56 -7.89 -17.73
C GLN A 4 -23.14 -7.33 -17.86
N PRO A 5 -22.82 -6.19 -17.21
CA PRO A 5 -21.45 -5.75 -17.10
C PRO A 5 -20.66 -6.81 -16.32
N ASP A 6 -19.56 -7.24 -16.92
CA ASP A 6 -18.66 -8.26 -16.41
C ASP A 6 -17.98 -7.74 -15.13
N HIS A 7 -18.61 -7.98 -13.98
CA HIS A 7 -18.01 -7.72 -12.68
C HIS A 7 -17.00 -8.81 -12.39
N SER A 8 -15.72 -8.50 -12.55
CA SER A 8 -14.64 -8.72 -11.56
C SER A 8 -13.28 -8.85 -12.27
N VAL A 9 -12.60 -7.72 -12.46
CA VAL A 9 -11.13 -7.80 -12.50
C VAL A 9 -10.71 -8.00 -11.05
N ASP A 10 -10.57 -9.26 -10.63
CA ASP A 10 -9.92 -9.64 -9.37
C ASP A 10 -8.45 -9.21 -9.48
N ARG A 11 -8.21 -7.89 -9.39
CA ARG A 11 -6.89 -7.27 -9.53
C ARG A 11 -6.20 -7.37 -8.17
N LYS A 12 -6.09 -8.58 -7.65
CA LYS A 12 -5.32 -8.88 -6.44
C LYS A 12 -3.90 -8.41 -6.69
N VAL A 13 -3.49 -7.38 -5.96
CA VAL A 13 -2.10 -6.93 -5.95
C VAL A 13 -1.28 -8.06 -5.34
N THR A 14 -0.40 -8.67 -6.13
CA THR A 14 0.53 -9.68 -5.62
C THR A 14 1.33 -9.07 -4.48
N ALA A 15 1.28 -9.68 -3.29
CA ALA A 15 2.01 -9.17 -2.14
C ALA A 15 3.52 -9.09 -2.42
N ILE A 16 4.15 -8.00 -1.98
CA ILE A 16 5.62 -7.89 -1.99
C ILE A 16 6.14 -8.83 -0.89
N PRO A 17 7.14 -9.70 -1.15
CA PRO A 17 7.79 -10.46 -0.09
C PRO A 17 8.36 -9.53 0.99
N HIS A 18 8.26 -9.91 2.27
CA HIS A 18 8.68 -9.06 3.38
C HIS A 18 10.18 -9.18 3.67
N THR A 19 11.01 -8.94 2.66
CA THR A 19 12.48 -8.94 2.74
C THR A 19 13.04 -7.57 2.35
N ILE A 20 14.24 -7.25 2.83
CA ILE A 20 14.89 -5.95 2.56
C ILE A 20 15.00 -5.70 1.04
N ASN A 21 15.51 -6.66 0.27
CA ASN A 21 15.65 -6.47 -1.18
C ASN A 21 14.31 -6.32 -1.90
N ALA A 22 13.31 -7.16 -1.59
CA ALA A 22 12.02 -7.10 -2.28
C ALA A 22 11.27 -5.79 -2.00
N ILE A 23 11.37 -5.28 -0.76
CA ILE A 23 10.84 -3.96 -0.42
C ILE A 23 11.61 -2.88 -1.18
N GLY A 24 12.94 -2.92 -1.18
CA GLY A 24 13.78 -1.94 -1.87
C GLY A 24 13.52 -1.86 -3.39
N GLU A 25 13.32 -3.00 -4.05
CA GLU A 25 13.01 -3.06 -5.49
C GLU A 25 11.63 -2.49 -5.85
N ALA A 26 10.69 -2.52 -4.92
CA ALA A 26 9.34 -2.00 -5.11
C ALA A 26 9.23 -0.48 -4.89
N LEU A 27 10.28 0.17 -4.39
CA LEU A 27 10.31 1.60 -4.08
C LEU A 27 10.92 2.42 -5.23
N SER A 28 10.57 3.71 -5.30
CA SER A 28 11.27 4.66 -6.19
C SER A 28 12.73 4.84 -5.76
N GLY A 29 13.58 5.36 -6.64
CA GLY A 29 15.02 5.53 -6.34
C GLY A 29 15.30 6.32 -5.05
N GLU A 30 14.57 7.42 -4.84
CA GLU A 30 14.67 8.24 -3.62
C GLU A 30 14.18 7.50 -2.37
N GLN A 31 13.04 6.83 -2.47
CA GLN A 31 12.46 6.04 -1.36
C GLN A 31 13.37 4.86 -0.99
N ARG A 32 13.93 4.17 -1.99
CA ARG A 32 14.87 3.06 -1.80
C ARG A 32 16.12 3.51 -1.05
N ALA A 33 16.68 4.67 -1.41
CA ALA A 33 17.85 5.22 -0.72
C ALA A 33 17.53 5.54 0.76
N ARG A 34 16.38 6.16 1.04
CA ARG A 34 15.93 6.42 2.42
C ARG A 34 15.72 5.13 3.20
N PHE A 35 15.01 4.17 2.62
CA PHE A 35 14.74 2.88 3.25
C PHE A 35 16.02 2.16 3.65
N TYR A 36 17.01 2.06 2.76
CA TYR A 36 18.29 1.44 3.11
C TYR A 36 19.05 2.24 4.16
N GLY A 37 19.01 3.57 4.11
CA GLY A 37 19.59 4.41 5.16
C GLY A 37 18.98 4.13 6.53
N GLU A 38 17.65 4.05 6.63
CA GLU A 38 16.94 3.75 7.88
C GLU A 38 17.23 2.34 8.39
N VAL A 39 17.25 1.32 7.52
CA VAL A 39 17.57 -0.05 7.92
C VAL A 39 19.01 -0.16 8.45
N LEU A 40 19.97 0.51 7.80
CA LEU A 40 21.37 0.48 8.21
C LEU A 40 21.65 1.28 9.48
N ALA A 41 20.83 2.29 9.77
CA ALA A 41 20.96 3.12 10.97
C ALA A 41 20.17 2.57 12.18
N ALA A 42 19.23 1.66 11.96
CA ALA A 42 18.37 1.12 13.01
C ALA A 42 19.11 0.10 13.89
N GLU A 43 18.83 0.15 15.19
CA GLU A 43 19.10 -0.96 16.10
C GLU A 43 18.41 -2.23 15.60
N GLU A 44 19.03 -3.40 15.81
CA GLU A 44 18.54 -4.68 15.30
C GLU A 44 17.07 -4.93 15.68
N SER A 45 16.70 -4.58 16.92
CA SER A 45 15.33 -4.74 17.44
C SER A 45 14.28 -3.89 16.71
N VAL A 46 14.70 -2.82 16.04
CA VAL A 46 13.83 -1.85 15.34
C VAL A 46 13.71 -2.17 13.85
N VAL A 47 14.67 -2.91 13.27
CA VAL A 47 14.67 -3.28 11.84
C VAL A 47 13.34 -3.87 11.36
N PRO A 48 12.67 -4.81 12.07
CA PRO A 48 11.39 -5.34 11.63
C PRO A 48 10.28 -4.27 11.52
N ALA A 49 10.30 -3.25 12.37
CA ALA A 49 9.32 -2.16 12.34
C ALA A 49 9.56 -1.19 11.17
N VAL A 50 10.84 -0.90 10.87
CA VAL A 50 11.25 -0.13 9.68
C VAL A 50 10.80 -0.86 8.43
N MET A 51 11.15 -2.15 8.30
CA MET A 51 10.72 -3.00 7.17
C MET A 51 9.20 -2.99 6.99
N ARG A 52 8.44 -3.16 8.08
CA ARG A 52 6.97 -3.21 8.01
C ARG A 52 6.37 -1.88 7.54
N SER A 53 6.94 -0.77 7.95
CA SER A 53 6.46 0.56 7.56
C SER A 53 6.70 0.80 6.07
N TRP A 54 7.90 0.52 5.59
CA TRP A 54 8.24 0.63 4.17
C TRP A 54 7.51 -0.35 3.28
N TRP A 55 7.28 -1.58 3.77
CA TRP A 55 6.46 -2.56 3.07
C TRP A 55 5.03 -2.07 2.86
N LYS A 56 4.40 -1.46 3.87
CA LYS A 56 3.05 -0.87 3.72
C LYS A 56 3.05 0.25 2.67
N ILE A 57 4.06 1.11 2.67
CA ILE A 57 4.20 2.19 1.68
C ILE A 57 4.29 1.59 0.26
N ALA A 58 5.14 0.58 0.08
CA ALA A 58 5.32 -0.08 -1.21
C ALA A 58 4.04 -0.80 -1.69
N MET A 59 3.34 -1.49 -0.78
CA MET A 59 2.06 -2.14 -1.07
C MET A 59 0.99 -1.13 -1.50
N LEU A 60 0.88 0.00 -0.78
CA LEU A 60 -0.06 1.07 -1.10
C LEU A 60 0.27 1.73 -2.44
N ALA A 61 1.55 1.86 -2.81
CA ALA A 61 1.95 2.36 -4.12
C ALA A 61 1.51 1.45 -5.28
N ARG A 62 1.43 0.13 -5.06
CA ARG A 62 0.97 -0.84 -6.05
C ARG A 62 -0.56 -0.97 -6.13
N ALA A 63 -1.30 -0.39 -5.17
CA ALA A 63 -2.75 -0.47 -5.17
C ALA A 63 -3.34 0.18 -6.43
N PRO A 64 -4.29 -0.47 -7.11
CA PRO A 64 -5.07 0.17 -8.15
C PRO A 64 -5.69 1.45 -7.58
N LEU A 65 -5.59 2.56 -8.31
CA LEU A 65 -6.09 3.88 -7.89
C LEU A 65 -5.30 4.58 -6.77
N ALA A 66 -4.11 4.09 -6.37
CA ALA A 66 -3.30 4.75 -5.34
C ALA A 66 -3.06 6.24 -5.63
N GLU A 67 -2.67 6.58 -6.86
CA GLU A 67 -2.47 7.98 -7.28
C GLU A 67 -3.75 8.81 -7.21
N ARG A 68 -4.87 8.25 -7.67
CA ARG A 68 -6.17 8.93 -7.58
C ARG A 68 -6.58 9.16 -6.13
N SER A 69 -6.35 8.18 -5.26
CA SER A 69 -6.62 8.28 -3.83
C SER A 69 -5.78 9.39 -3.18
N ARG A 70 -4.47 9.45 -3.48
CA ARG A 70 -3.57 10.52 -3.00
C ARG A 70 -4.00 11.90 -3.50
N ALA A 71 -4.34 12.03 -4.79
CA ALA A 71 -4.80 13.29 -5.36
C ALA A 71 -6.12 13.76 -4.74
N ASN A 72 -7.05 12.84 -4.48
CA ASN A 72 -8.30 13.11 -3.77
C ASN A 72 -8.04 13.61 -2.35
N ALA A 73 -7.15 12.94 -1.61
CA ALA A 73 -6.78 13.33 -0.25
C ALA A 73 -6.15 14.73 -0.21
N ALA A 74 -5.19 15.00 -1.09
CA ALA A 74 -4.53 16.30 -1.19
C ALA A 74 -5.50 17.43 -1.58
N ALA A 75 -6.53 17.12 -2.38
CA ALA A 75 -7.56 18.07 -2.78
C ALA A 75 -8.74 18.17 -1.79
N GLY A 76 -8.75 17.38 -0.70
CA GLY A 76 -9.85 17.33 0.26
C GLY A 76 -11.17 16.80 -0.30
N ARG A 77 -11.12 15.91 -1.31
CA ARG A 77 -12.31 15.38 -2.00
C ARG A 77 -12.41 13.86 -1.88
N ASN A 78 -13.62 13.33 -1.98
CA ASN A 78 -13.89 11.88 -1.90
C ASN A 78 -13.25 11.21 -0.66
N LEU A 79 -13.21 11.95 0.44
CA LEU A 79 -12.71 11.47 1.72
C LEU A 79 -13.76 10.53 2.34
N VAL A 80 -13.29 9.58 3.14
CA VAL A 80 -14.13 8.70 3.95
C VAL A 80 -13.70 8.82 5.40
N GLY A 81 -14.68 8.77 6.31
CA GLY A 81 -14.38 8.67 7.74
C GLY A 81 -13.62 7.38 8.04
N ILE A 82 -12.75 7.41 9.06
CA ILE A 82 -11.98 6.22 9.44
C ILE A 82 -12.91 5.09 9.90
N ASP A 83 -13.96 5.41 10.66
CA ASP A 83 -14.94 4.42 11.13
C ASP A 83 -15.69 3.75 9.97
N ASP A 84 -16.08 4.54 8.96
CA ASP A 84 -16.72 4.04 7.74
C ASP A 84 -15.78 3.14 6.94
N LEU A 85 -14.49 3.49 6.88
CA LEU A 85 -13.49 2.69 6.19
C LEU A 85 -13.28 1.34 6.89
N MET A 86 -13.18 1.34 8.22
CA MET A 86 -13.03 0.12 9.01
C MET A 86 -14.23 -0.81 8.84
N THR A 87 -15.46 -0.26 8.90
CA THR A 87 -16.70 -1.01 8.68
C THR A 87 -16.72 -1.69 7.30
N ARG A 88 -16.24 -1.00 6.26
CA ARG A 88 -16.16 -1.56 4.89
C ARG A 88 -15.16 -2.70 4.77
N LEU A 89 -14.03 -2.60 5.48
CA LEU A 89 -12.99 -3.64 5.45
C LEU A 89 -13.44 -4.91 6.17
N GLU A 90 -14.17 -4.77 7.29
CA GLU A 90 -14.78 -5.89 8.01
C GLU A 90 -15.84 -6.61 7.15
N GLY A 91 -16.67 -5.86 6.42
CA GLY A 91 -17.67 -6.42 5.52
C GLY A 91 -17.12 -7.05 4.23
N ALA A 92 -15.91 -6.68 3.80
CA ALA A 92 -15.26 -7.20 2.58
C ALA A 92 -14.46 -8.49 2.81
N GLY A 93 -14.27 -8.91 4.08
CA GLY A 93 -13.56 -10.12 4.48
C GLY A 93 -14.45 -11.33 4.78
N GLY A 94 -15.76 -11.23 4.53
CA GLY A 94 -16.76 -12.29 4.74
C GLY A 94 -17.09 -13.10 3.49
#